data_AF-A0AAJ0CIM1-F1
#
_entry.id   AF-A0AAJ0CIM1-F1
#
_cell.length_a   1.000
_cell.length_b   1.000
_cell.length_c   1.000
_cell.angle_alpha   90.00
_cell.angle_beta   90.00
_cell.angle_gamma   90.00
#
_symmetry.space_group_name_H-M   'P 1'
#
loop_
_entity.id
_entity.type
_entity.pdbx_description
1 polymer ?
#
loop_
_entity_poly.entity_id
_entity_poly.type
_entity_poly.pdbx_seq_one_letter_code
_entity_poly.pdbx_strand_id
1 'polypeptide(L)'
;MLRPSVARISRNPALQRAASTASAAAAKKEGDISDAFVSLSGVKRPPLPDRFRQLKCDLVRGREKQIVDSWTRLLRQLRRENEIIAQKGSNAIPQVEFSDLDAGCNALKDEIRKRGAIVVRDVIPEVEARAYKEEVEEYVKQNPWTRAFPADSPQVYELYWSAPQLKARSHPSLLRVQHRLMSSLWHTSSENTQISLQNPLSYADRLRIRQPGDATFALGPHIDGGSVERWQPDGYGRGHVYDKILDGDWESYDPWDASGRVEAVNNLYDGLGACTMFRTWQGWMSMSRSGPNEGTLLVNPLMHMATAYVLLRPFFAPLNESRSPGFLDESNWKFVGEAGMTSELHGATPGHGQELTDELHPHLELERTMVHVPKIKPGDFVAWHCDTIHSVDKVHNGQRDSSVLYIPVCPVTDINAAYLVRQREAFRQGTPGPDFPGGEGESRHIGRPTEDMLRGWTNDVGRQAFGLDKIMLRDNALSGEREAVGRANAALGF
;
A
#
# COMPACT_ATOMS: atom_id res chain seq x y z
N MET A 1 65.87 -35.98 -0.29
CA MET A 1 65.43 -34.57 -0.43
C MET A 1 64.00 -34.56 -0.93
N LEU A 2 63.14 -33.92 -0.15
CA LEU A 2 61.69 -33.88 -0.29
C LEU A 2 61.25 -33.15 -1.57
N ARG A 3 60.30 -33.72 -2.32
CA ARG A 3 59.41 -32.97 -3.22
C ARG A 3 57.97 -33.35 -2.85
N PRO A 4 57.15 -32.43 -2.33
CA PRO A 4 55.80 -32.75 -1.93
C PRO A 4 54.82 -32.66 -3.12
N SER A 5 53.87 -33.59 -3.06
CA SER A 5 52.65 -33.71 -3.85
C SER A 5 51.80 -32.43 -3.86
N VAL A 6 51.41 -31.96 -5.04
CA VAL A 6 50.37 -30.92 -5.20
C VAL A 6 49.03 -31.62 -5.40
N ALA A 7 48.20 -31.62 -4.36
CA ALA A 7 46.80 -32.00 -4.45
C ALA A 7 46.01 -30.91 -5.21
N ARG A 8 45.31 -31.30 -6.28
CA ARG A 8 44.31 -30.46 -6.95
C ARG A 8 43.03 -30.47 -6.12
N ILE A 9 42.72 -29.36 -5.46
CA ILE A 9 41.39 -29.09 -4.90
C ILE A 9 40.56 -28.37 -5.97
N SER A 10 39.49 -29.03 -6.39
CA SER A 10 38.41 -28.46 -7.20
C SER A 10 37.72 -27.34 -6.42
N ARG A 11 37.65 -26.13 -7.00
CA ARG A 11 36.87 -25.02 -6.46
C ARG A 11 35.49 -25.02 -7.14
N ASN A 12 34.45 -25.28 -6.34
CA ASN A 12 33.05 -25.02 -6.68
C ASN A 12 32.84 -23.52 -7.03
N PRO A 13 32.12 -23.17 -8.11
CA PRO A 13 31.71 -21.81 -8.38
C PRO A 13 30.32 -21.57 -7.79
N ALA A 14 30.26 -21.07 -6.57
CA ALA A 14 29.04 -20.47 -6.03
C ALA A 14 29.45 -19.31 -5.11
N LEU A 15 28.71 -18.20 -5.19
CA LEU A 15 28.91 -16.91 -4.53
C LEU A 15 29.60 -15.83 -5.39
N GLN A 16 28.96 -15.45 -6.48
CA GLN A 16 28.89 -14.03 -6.85
C GLN A 16 27.48 -13.54 -6.49
N ARG A 17 27.30 -13.07 -5.25
CA ARG A 17 26.17 -12.20 -4.92
C ARG A 17 26.42 -10.89 -5.64
N ALA A 18 25.51 -10.53 -6.54
CA ALA A 18 25.40 -9.19 -7.07
C ALA A 18 25.12 -8.25 -5.88
N ALA A 19 26.13 -7.52 -5.44
CA ALA A 19 25.91 -6.30 -4.68
C ALA A 19 25.19 -5.35 -5.63
N SER A 20 23.89 -5.13 -5.41
CA SER A 20 23.20 -4.01 -6.00
C SER A 20 23.94 -2.75 -5.58
N THR A 21 24.63 -2.13 -6.53
CA THR A 21 25.16 -0.78 -6.35
C THR A 21 23.97 0.12 -6.07
N ALA A 22 23.77 0.48 -4.80
CA ALA A 22 22.95 1.61 -4.44
C ALA A 22 23.59 2.84 -5.08
N SER A 23 23.16 3.17 -6.30
CA SER A 23 23.37 4.52 -6.82
C SER A 23 22.79 5.46 -5.78
N ALA A 24 23.56 6.46 -5.35
CA ALA A 24 23.00 7.60 -4.64
C ALA A 24 21.86 8.14 -5.51
N ALA A 25 20.63 7.79 -5.16
CA ALA A 25 19.47 8.26 -5.89
C ALA A 25 19.44 9.77 -5.71
N ALA A 26 19.54 10.50 -6.82
CA ALA A 26 19.33 11.94 -6.81
C ALA A 26 17.97 12.24 -6.15
N ALA A 27 17.87 13.35 -5.43
CA ALA A 27 16.58 13.78 -4.89
C ALA A 27 15.54 13.81 -6.02
N LYS A 28 14.33 13.28 -5.75
CA LYS A 28 13.22 13.34 -6.71
C LYS A 28 12.98 14.79 -7.11
N LYS A 29 12.57 15.01 -8.36
CA LYS A 29 12.17 16.33 -8.85
C LYS A 29 11.02 16.89 -8.01
N GLU A 30 10.89 18.21 -7.97
CA GLU A 30 9.72 18.87 -7.35
C GLU A 30 8.44 18.51 -8.15
N GLY A 31 7.30 18.45 -7.46
CA GLY A 31 6.01 17.97 -7.97
C GLY A 31 4.97 17.87 -6.84
N ASP A 32 3.80 17.27 -7.11
CA ASP A 32 2.74 17.05 -6.11
C ASP A 32 2.02 15.69 -6.27
N ILE A 33 0.92 15.47 -5.52
CA ILE A 33 0.18 14.20 -5.52
C ILE A 33 -0.49 13.87 -6.86
N SER A 34 -0.82 14.86 -7.69
CA SER A 34 -1.49 14.66 -8.98
C SER A 34 -0.61 13.92 -10.00
N ASP A 35 0.71 14.03 -9.86
CA ASP A 35 1.69 13.36 -10.72
C ASP A 35 1.68 11.83 -10.59
N ALA A 36 1.07 11.29 -9.52
CA ALA A 36 0.97 9.85 -9.30
C ALA A 36 -0.12 9.16 -10.15
N PHE A 37 -1.06 9.93 -10.72
CA PHE A 37 -2.26 9.43 -11.39
C PHE A 37 -2.40 9.99 -12.80
N VAL A 38 -2.71 9.11 -13.76
CA VAL A 38 -2.90 9.51 -15.16
C VAL A 38 -4.16 10.37 -15.29
N SER A 39 -5.21 9.96 -14.59
CA SER A 39 -6.49 10.68 -14.55
C SER A 39 -6.40 12.11 -14.01
N LEU A 40 -5.44 12.39 -13.11
CA LEU A 40 -5.22 13.73 -12.55
C LEU A 40 -4.17 14.55 -13.31
N SER A 41 -3.18 13.89 -13.92
CA SER A 41 -2.10 14.56 -14.66
C SER A 41 -2.49 15.01 -16.08
N GLY A 42 -3.67 14.62 -16.58
CA GLY A 42 -4.14 14.97 -17.93
C GLY A 42 -3.36 14.27 -19.06
N VAL A 43 -2.52 13.30 -18.72
CA VAL A 43 -1.69 12.54 -19.67
C VAL A 43 -2.56 11.59 -20.49
N LYS A 44 -2.42 11.61 -21.82
CA LYS A 44 -3.04 10.60 -22.69
C LYS A 44 -2.37 9.25 -22.45
N ARG A 45 -3.15 8.17 -22.34
CA ARG A 45 -2.67 6.80 -22.18
C ARG A 45 -2.51 6.12 -23.55
N PRO A 46 -1.32 6.15 -24.20
CA PRO A 46 -1.09 5.37 -25.40
C PRO A 46 -1.13 3.86 -25.08
N PRO A 47 -1.36 2.99 -26.08
CA PRO A 47 -1.20 1.56 -25.91
C PRO A 47 0.19 1.23 -25.36
N LEU A 48 0.26 0.24 -24.48
CA LEU A 48 1.53 -0.25 -23.96
C LEU A 48 2.38 -0.86 -25.09
N PRO A 49 3.73 -0.85 -24.99
CA PRO A 49 4.59 -1.49 -25.99
C PRO A 49 4.29 -2.98 -26.20
N ASP A 50 4.56 -3.52 -27.39
CA ASP A 50 4.24 -4.92 -27.76
C ASP A 50 4.82 -5.97 -26.80
N ARG A 51 5.93 -5.66 -26.11
CA ARG A 51 6.47 -6.54 -25.06
C ARG A 51 5.44 -6.94 -24.01
N PHE A 52 4.43 -6.11 -23.73
CA PHE A 52 3.35 -6.46 -22.80
C PHE A 52 2.32 -7.41 -23.41
N ARG A 53 2.11 -7.38 -24.74
CA ARG A 53 1.35 -8.42 -25.44
C ARG A 53 2.10 -9.75 -25.35
N GLN A 54 3.39 -9.75 -25.65
CA GLN A 54 4.24 -10.94 -25.57
C GLN A 54 4.26 -11.52 -24.15
N LEU A 55 4.44 -10.66 -23.14
CA LEU A 55 4.36 -11.03 -21.73
C LEU A 55 3.03 -11.74 -21.41
N LYS A 56 1.90 -11.17 -21.83
CA LYS A 56 0.59 -11.80 -21.61
C LYS A 56 0.51 -13.19 -22.25
N CYS A 57 0.98 -13.34 -23.49
CA CYS A 57 1.03 -14.65 -24.14
C CYS A 57 1.92 -15.65 -23.37
N ASP A 58 3.08 -15.21 -22.90
CA ASP A 58 4.03 -16.05 -22.16
C ASP A 58 3.48 -16.51 -20.81
N LEU A 59 2.78 -15.63 -20.08
CA LEU A 59 2.19 -15.93 -18.77
C LEU A 59 1.17 -17.08 -18.83
N VAL A 60 0.37 -17.17 -19.90
CA VAL A 60 -0.75 -18.12 -19.99
C VAL A 60 -0.47 -19.31 -20.90
N ARG A 61 0.68 -19.35 -21.58
CA ARG A 61 1.02 -20.40 -22.56
C ARG A 61 0.94 -21.79 -21.94
N GLY A 62 0.18 -22.67 -22.59
CA GLY A 62 -0.01 -24.06 -22.14
C GLY A 62 -0.95 -24.21 -20.93
N ARG A 63 -1.52 -23.10 -20.44
CA ARG A 63 -2.47 -23.04 -19.32
C ARG A 63 -3.80 -22.39 -19.71
N GLU A 64 -4.07 -22.26 -21.00
CA GLU A 64 -5.21 -21.49 -21.52
C GLU A 64 -6.53 -22.02 -20.97
N LYS A 65 -6.69 -23.35 -20.91
CA LYS A 65 -7.88 -23.99 -20.35
C LYS A 65 -8.04 -23.69 -18.86
N GLN A 66 -6.96 -23.82 -18.08
CA GLN A 66 -6.96 -23.55 -16.65
C GLN A 66 -7.34 -22.10 -16.37
N ILE A 67 -6.80 -21.16 -17.16
CA ILE A 67 -7.13 -19.73 -17.08
C ILE A 67 -8.61 -19.49 -17.38
N VAL A 68 -9.16 -20.08 -18.45
CA VAL A 68 -10.59 -19.98 -18.81
C VAL A 68 -11.46 -20.53 -17.69
N ASP A 69 -11.17 -21.75 -17.23
CA ASP A 69 -11.94 -22.40 -16.17
C ASP A 69 -11.91 -21.56 -14.87
N SER A 70 -10.76 -20.98 -14.53
CA SER A 70 -10.60 -20.15 -13.33
C SER A 70 -11.36 -18.83 -13.42
N TRP A 71 -11.35 -18.18 -14.59
CA TRP A 71 -12.11 -16.96 -14.86
C TRP A 71 -13.60 -17.19 -14.72
N THR A 72 -14.13 -18.28 -15.29
CA THR A 72 -15.56 -18.62 -15.15
C THR A 72 -15.95 -18.85 -13.69
N ARG A 73 -15.11 -19.53 -12.90
CA ARG A 73 -15.35 -19.68 -11.45
C ARG A 73 -15.33 -18.34 -10.72
N LEU A 74 -14.37 -17.47 -11.06
CA LEU A 74 -14.23 -16.14 -10.47
C LEU A 74 -15.46 -15.26 -10.73
N LEU A 75 -15.95 -15.18 -11.97
CA LEU A 75 -17.10 -14.34 -12.33
C LEU A 75 -18.38 -14.73 -11.55
N ARG A 76 -18.60 -16.03 -11.35
CA ARG A 76 -19.73 -16.53 -10.55
C ARG A 76 -19.64 -16.10 -9.09
N GLN A 77 -18.44 -16.12 -8.51
CA GLN A 77 -18.23 -15.71 -7.12
C GLN A 77 -18.34 -14.19 -6.97
N LEU A 78 -17.76 -13.42 -7.90
CA LEU A 78 -17.89 -11.96 -7.93
C LEU A 78 -19.35 -11.53 -7.96
N ARG A 79 -20.18 -12.11 -8.84
CA ARG A 79 -21.61 -11.81 -8.89
C ARG A 79 -22.30 -11.95 -7.53
N ARG A 80 -21.98 -13.02 -6.80
CA ARG A 80 -22.58 -13.28 -5.47
C ARG A 80 -22.08 -12.30 -4.42
N GLU A 81 -20.77 -12.05 -4.40
CA GLU A 81 -20.17 -11.19 -3.40
C GLU A 81 -20.46 -9.71 -3.66
N ASN A 82 -20.61 -9.28 -4.92
CA ASN A 82 -21.06 -7.94 -5.27
C ASN A 82 -22.44 -7.64 -4.68
N GLU A 83 -23.40 -8.58 -4.77
CA GLU A 83 -24.72 -8.43 -4.14
C GLU A 83 -24.62 -8.34 -2.61
N ILE A 84 -23.76 -9.15 -1.99
CA ILE A 84 -23.52 -9.09 -0.54
C ILE A 84 -22.95 -7.73 -0.13
N ILE A 85 -21.96 -7.22 -0.87
CA ILE A 85 -21.32 -5.93 -0.57
C ILE A 85 -22.29 -4.77 -0.79
N ALA A 86 -23.03 -4.76 -1.90
CA ALA A 86 -24.02 -3.74 -2.20
C ALA A 86 -25.11 -3.67 -1.11
N GLN A 87 -25.53 -4.82 -0.58
CA GLN A 87 -26.50 -4.87 0.53
C GLN A 87 -25.89 -4.43 1.87
N LYS A 88 -24.64 -4.81 2.16
CA LYS A 88 -23.99 -4.45 3.44
C LYS A 88 -23.57 -2.97 3.49
N GLY A 89 -23.17 -2.38 2.37
CA GLY A 89 -22.58 -1.04 2.33
C GLY A 89 -21.39 -0.93 3.31
N SER A 90 -21.32 0.17 4.05
CA SER A 90 -20.26 0.39 5.07
C SER A 90 -20.17 -0.69 6.15
N ASN A 91 -21.24 -1.45 6.40
CA ASN A 91 -21.20 -2.56 7.38
C ASN A 91 -20.38 -3.76 6.88
N ALA A 92 -19.91 -3.74 5.62
CA ALA A 92 -18.99 -4.75 5.11
C ALA A 92 -17.58 -4.59 5.70
N ILE A 93 -17.23 -3.44 6.28
CA ILE A 93 -15.89 -3.19 6.85
C ILE A 93 -15.90 -3.58 8.34
N PRO A 94 -15.10 -4.58 8.76
CA PRO A 94 -14.95 -4.95 10.15
C PRO A 94 -14.48 -3.79 11.04
N GLN A 95 -15.00 -3.74 12.25
CA GLN A 95 -14.68 -2.73 13.25
C GLN A 95 -14.29 -3.41 14.55
N VAL A 96 -13.22 -2.95 15.19
CA VAL A 96 -12.74 -3.45 16.48
C VAL A 96 -12.46 -2.28 17.41
N GLU A 97 -12.73 -2.45 18.70
CA GLU A 97 -12.37 -1.47 19.72
C GLU A 97 -10.91 -1.65 20.13
N PHE A 98 -10.14 -0.56 20.25
CA PHE A 98 -8.74 -0.66 20.68
C PHE A 98 -8.58 -1.31 22.06
N SER A 99 -9.54 -1.09 22.96
CA SER A 99 -9.60 -1.71 24.28
C SER A 99 -9.70 -3.24 24.24
N ASP A 100 -10.22 -3.79 23.14
CA ASP A 100 -10.37 -5.22 22.88
C ASP A 100 -9.62 -5.68 21.62
N LEU A 101 -8.56 -4.96 21.25
CA LEU A 101 -7.86 -5.14 19.98
C LEU A 101 -7.48 -6.61 19.70
N ASP A 102 -6.95 -7.30 20.70
CA ASP A 102 -6.45 -8.67 20.53
C ASP A 102 -7.59 -9.67 20.30
N ALA A 103 -8.64 -9.64 21.14
CA ALA A 103 -9.77 -10.54 21.03
C ALA A 103 -10.67 -10.19 19.83
N GLY A 104 -10.90 -8.90 19.57
CA GLY A 104 -11.65 -8.40 18.42
C GLY A 104 -11.01 -8.81 17.09
N CYS A 105 -9.69 -8.61 16.93
CA CYS A 105 -8.98 -9.07 15.73
C CYS A 105 -9.00 -10.60 15.58
N ASN A 106 -8.96 -11.36 16.68
CA ASN A 106 -9.10 -12.82 16.61
C ASN A 106 -10.51 -13.24 16.20
N ALA A 107 -11.53 -12.65 16.81
CA ALA A 107 -12.94 -12.96 16.56
C ALA A 107 -13.36 -12.63 15.13
N LEU A 108 -12.82 -11.54 14.56
CA LEU A 108 -13.14 -11.08 13.21
C LEU A 108 -12.07 -11.45 12.17
N LYS A 109 -11.09 -12.30 12.51
CA LYS A 109 -9.92 -12.59 11.66
C LYS A 109 -10.28 -12.91 10.21
N ASP A 110 -11.22 -13.82 10.00
CA ASP A 110 -11.60 -14.27 8.67
C ASP A 110 -12.36 -13.19 7.89
N GLU A 111 -13.21 -12.41 8.55
CA GLU A 111 -13.91 -11.30 7.88
C GLU A 111 -12.92 -10.17 7.55
N ILE A 112 -11.98 -9.84 8.44
CA ILE A 112 -10.90 -8.88 8.15
C ILE A 112 -10.08 -9.35 6.95
N ARG A 113 -9.69 -10.64 6.92
CA ARG A 113 -8.93 -11.21 5.81
C ARG A 113 -9.71 -11.22 4.50
N LYS A 114 -11.00 -11.54 4.55
CA LYS A 114 -11.89 -11.55 3.38
C LYS A 114 -12.09 -10.15 2.79
N ARG A 115 -12.27 -9.15 3.66
CA ARG A 115 -12.62 -7.78 3.26
C ARG A 115 -11.40 -6.92 2.97
N GLY A 116 -10.24 -7.24 3.54
CA GLY A 116 -9.00 -6.50 3.32
C GLY A 116 -9.00 -5.08 3.85
N ALA A 117 -9.90 -4.77 4.80
CA ALA A 117 -10.01 -3.47 5.44
C ALA A 117 -10.49 -3.64 6.88
N ILE A 118 -10.16 -2.68 7.74
CA ILE A 118 -10.57 -2.66 9.14
C ILE A 118 -10.60 -1.22 9.67
N VAL A 119 -11.53 -0.95 10.59
CA VAL A 119 -11.49 0.23 11.46
C VAL A 119 -11.17 -0.20 12.88
N VAL A 120 -10.14 0.38 13.47
CA VAL A 120 -9.83 0.26 14.89
C VAL A 120 -10.28 1.54 15.59
N ARG A 121 -11.25 1.43 16.49
CA ARG A 121 -11.84 2.54 17.21
C ARG A 121 -10.99 2.95 18.41
N ASP A 122 -10.98 4.24 18.72
CA ASP A 122 -10.40 4.77 19.96
C ASP A 122 -8.92 4.38 20.18
N VAL A 123 -8.09 4.42 19.13
CA VAL A 123 -6.66 4.10 19.22
C VAL A 123 -5.89 5.18 19.98
N ILE A 124 -6.15 6.44 19.62
CA ILE A 124 -5.64 7.61 20.36
C ILE A 124 -6.85 8.28 21.02
N PRO A 125 -6.75 8.77 22.27
CA PRO A 125 -7.86 9.48 22.91
C PRO A 125 -8.40 10.62 22.03
N GLU A 126 -9.73 10.71 21.89
CA GLU A 126 -10.37 11.62 20.94
C GLU A 126 -9.91 13.08 21.11
N VAL A 127 -9.76 13.55 22.35
CA VAL A 127 -9.31 14.92 22.66
C VAL A 127 -7.89 15.16 22.15
N GLU A 128 -7.00 14.19 22.33
CA GLU A 128 -5.61 14.28 21.88
C GLU A 128 -5.55 14.28 20.34
N ALA A 129 -6.25 13.34 19.69
CA ALA A 129 -6.29 13.26 18.23
C ALA A 129 -6.97 14.47 17.58
N ARG A 130 -7.95 15.09 18.25
CA ARG A 130 -8.56 16.35 17.81
C ARG A 130 -7.55 17.48 17.89
N ALA A 131 -6.81 17.60 18.99
CA ALA A 131 -5.79 18.64 19.21
C ALA A 131 -4.67 18.61 18.16
N TYR A 132 -4.34 17.42 17.63
CA TYR A 132 -3.36 17.28 16.54
C TYR A 132 -3.68 18.17 15.32
N LYS A 133 -4.95 18.36 14.94
CA LYS A 133 -5.28 19.28 13.84
C LYS A 133 -5.04 20.74 14.21
N GLU A 134 -5.41 21.13 15.42
CA GLU A 134 -5.23 22.50 15.89
C GLU A 134 -3.73 22.86 15.90
N GLU A 135 -2.90 21.92 16.37
CA GLU A 135 -1.44 22.01 16.30
C GLU A 135 -0.91 22.08 14.86
N VAL A 136 -1.45 21.28 13.92
CA VAL A 136 -1.08 21.35 12.49
C VAL A 136 -1.46 22.70 11.88
N GLU A 137 -2.70 23.16 12.10
CA GLU A 137 -3.18 24.44 11.57
C GLU A 137 -2.35 25.60 12.10
N GLU A 138 -1.95 25.57 13.38
CA GLU A 138 -1.07 26.58 13.97
C GLU A 138 0.35 26.50 13.40
N TYR A 139 0.90 25.30 13.22
CA TYR A 139 2.20 25.11 12.59
C TYR A 139 2.23 25.63 11.14
N VAL A 140 1.15 25.42 10.37
CA VAL A 140 1.01 25.97 9.01
C VAL A 140 0.92 27.49 9.05
N LYS A 141 0.16 28.09 9.98
CA LYS A 141 0.07 29.56 10.12
C LYS A 141 1.42 30.21 10.40
N GLN A 142 2.26 29.57 11.21
CA GLN A 142 3.61 30.04 11.52
C GLN A 142 4.58 29.87 10.33
N ASN A 143 4.24 29.01 9.37
CA ASN A 143 5.08 28.65 8.23
C ASN A 143 4.30 28.82 6.91
N PRO A 144 3.98 30.08 6.51
CA PRO A 144 3.10 30.37 5.38
C PRO A 144 3.62 29.91 4.00
N TRP A 145 4.88 29.47 3.91
CA TRP A 145 5.47 28.87 2.72
C TRP A 145 5.29 27.34 2.65
N THR A 146 4.50 26.76 3.57
CA THR A 146 4.14 25.33 3.54
C THR A 146 3.48 24.98 2.21
N ARG A 147 4.05 24.02 1.48
CA ARG A 147 3.47 23.53 0.22
C ARG A 147 2.21 22.70 0.50
N ALA A 148 1.20 22.87 -0.35
CA ALA A 148 -0.03 22.10 -0.29
C ALA A 148 -0.73 22.06 -1.66
N PHE A 149 -1.62 21.09 -1.82
CA PHE A 149 -2.41 20.87 -3.02
C PHE A 149 -3.92 20.87 -2.72
N PRO A 150 -4.75 21.49 -3.58
CA PRO A 150 -4.37 22.51 -4.56
C PRO A 150 -3.79 23.78 -3.92
N ALA A 151 -3.04 24.58 -4.67
CA ALA A 151 -2.34 25.75 -4.15
C ALA A 151 -3.29 26.88 -3.68
N ASP A 152 -4.43 27.03 -4.33
CA ASP A 152 -5.47 28.04 -4.05
C ASP A 152 -6.48 27.59 -2.97
N SER A 153 -6.60 26.28 -2.73
CA SER A 153 -7.43 25.71 -1.68
C SER A 153 -6.75 24.49 -1.05
N PRO A 154 -5.73 24.67 -0.19
CA PRO A 154 -4.96 23.59 0.42
C PRO A 154 -5.80 22.48 1.08
N GLN A 155 -5.76 21.27 0.53
CA GLN A 155 -6.40 20.07 1.07
C GLN A 155 -5.38 19.05 1.56
N VAL A 156 -4.30 18.82 0.81
CA VAL A 156 -3.20 17.90 1.12
C VAL A 156 -1.95 18.71 1.38
N TYR A 157 -1.32 18.53 2.53
CA TYR A 157 -0.16 19.31 2.94
C TYR A 157 1.11 18.48 2.77
N GLU A 158 2.11 19.07 2.13
CA GLU A 158 3.46 18.53 1.96
C GLU A 158 4.27 18.73 3.26
N LEU A 159 3.71 18.23 4.36
CA LEU A 159 4.28 18.21 5.70
C LEU A 159 4.57 16.77 6.09
N TYR A 160 5.67 16.56 6.82
CA TYR A 160 6.19 15.25 7.18
C TYR A 160 6.59 15.17 8.65
N TRP A 161 7.09 16.26 9.24
CA TRP A 161 7.80 16.29 10.51
C TRP A 161 7.14 17.15 11.57
N SER A 162 5.91 17.62 11.35
CA SER A 162 5.16 18.37 12.36
C SER A 162 5.02 17.56 13.67
N ALA A 163 4.91 18.25 14.81
CA ALA A 163 4.78 17.58 16.11
C ALA A 163 3.61 16.56 16.13
N PRO A 164 2.42 16.87 15.60
CA PRO A 164 1.32 15.90 15.55
C PRO A 164 1.63 14.66 14.71
N GLN A 165 2.31 14.80 13.57
CA GLN A 165 2.69 13.65 12.74
C GLN A 165 3.69 12.75 13.45
N LEU A 166 4.68 13.33 14.13
CA LEU A 166 5.68 12.57 14.88
C LEU A 166 5.07 11.88 16.10
N LYS A 167 4.23 12.60 16.88
CA LYS A 167 3.52 12.06 18.04
C LYS A 167 2.61 10.90 17.61
N ALA A 168 1.79 11.07 16.57
CA ALA A 168 0.87 10.03 16.10
C ALA A 168 1.61 8.78 15.61
N ARG A 169 2.63 8.93 14.74
CA ARG A 169 3.40 7.79 14.21
C ARG A 169 4.21 7.05 15.29
N SER A 170 4.61 7.75 16.36
CA SER A 170 5.34 7.16 17.48
C SER A 170 4.45 6.82 18.68
N HIS A 171 3.12 6.98 18.56
CA HIS A 171 2.20 6.75 19.66
C HIS A 171 2.15 5.25 20.04
N PRO A 172 2.32 4.87 21.32
CA PRO A 172 2.36 3.47 21.73
C PRO A 172 1.11 2.66 21.32
N SER A 173 -0.08 3.25 21.42
CA SER A 173 -1.32 2.58 20.99
C SER A 173 -1.35 2.30 19.48
N LEU A 174 -0.90 3.25 18.65
CA LEU A 174 -0.90 3.04 17.21
C LEU A 174 0.12 1.98 16.82
N LEU A 175 1.33 2.02 17.40
CA LEU A 175 2.34 0.97 17.17
C LEU A 175 1.86 -0.41 17.62
N ARG A 176 1.07 -0.50 18.71
CA ARG A 176 0.40 -1.76 19.12
C ARG A 176 -0.59 -2.24 18.06
N VAL A 177 -1.39 -1.35 17.47
CA VAL A 177 -2.28 -1.69 16.34
C VAL A 177 -1.47 -2.20 15.15
N GLN A 178 -0.42 -1.48 14.75
CA GLN A 178 0.45 -1.88 13.63
C GLN A 178 1.06 -3.28 13.85
N HIS A 179 1.64 -3.52 15.03
CA HIS A 179 2.15 -4.83 15.43
C HIS A 179 1.05 -5.89 15.31
N ARG A 180 -0.15 -5.62 15.84
CA ARG A 180 -1.24 -6.61 15.84
C ARG A 180 -1.72 -6.95 14.44
N LEU A 181 -1.89 -5.95 13.59
CA LEU A 181 -2.33 -6.14 12.21
C LEU A 181 -1.32 -6.95 11.39
N MET A 182 -0.02 -6.82 11.64
CA MET A 182 1.00 -7.66 11.01
C MET A 182 1.04 -9.07 11.62
N SER A 183 1.24 -9.17 12.93
CA SER A 183 1.52 -10.44 13.62
C SER A 183 0.34 -11.44 13.61
N SER A 184 -0.90 -10.96 13.48
CA SER A 184 -2.09 -11.83 13.58
C SER A 184 -2.77 -12.14 12.25
N LEU A 185 -2.63 -11.23 11.26
CA LEU A 185 -3.31 -11.32 9.97
C LEU A 185 -2.38 -11.70 8.83
N TRP A 186 -1.08 -11.43 8.93
CA TRP A 186 -0.08 -11.83 7.95
C TRP A 186 0.71 -13.04 8.42
N HIS A 187 1.30 -13.76 7.47
CA HIS A 187 2.23 -14.85 7.76
C HIS A 187 3.28 -14.96 6.65
N THR A 188 4.17 -15.95 6.80
CA THR A 188 5.18 -16.30 5.81
C THR A 188 5.13 -17.80 5.56
N SER A 189 5.09 -18.22 4.30
CA SER A 189 5.18 -19.64 3.90
C SER A 189 6.55 -20.28 4.18
N SER A 190 7.59 -19.49 4.47
CA SER A 190 8.90 -19.98 4.89
C SER A 190 9.40 -19.28 6.16
N GLU A 191 9.95 -20.03 7.11
CA GLU A 191 10.63 -19.47 8.29
C GLU A 191 11.91 -18.72 7.93
N ASN A 192 12.43 -18.87 6.70
CA ASN A 192 13.62 -18.18 6.20
C ASN A 192 13.30 -16.88 5.46
N THR A 193 12.02 -16.54 5.27
CA THR A 193 11.62 -15.27 4.65
C THR A 193 12.18 -14.09 5.45
N GLN A 194 12.95 -13.22 4.80
CA GLN A 194 13.69 -12.12 5.43
C GLN A 194 12.77 -10.93 5.75
N ILE A 195 11.88 -11.13 6.73
CA ILE A 195 10.90 -10.15 7.21
C ILE A 195 10.66 -10.31 8.71
N SER A 196 10.44 -9.20 9.42
CA SER A 196 9.79 -9.22 10.74
C SER A 196 8.38 -8.62 10.63
N LEU A 197 7.38 -9.46 10.89
CA LEU A 197 5.98 -9.06 11.09
C LEU A 197 5.69 -8.66 12.56
N GLN A 198 6.71 -8.57 13.40
CA GLN A 198 6.60 -8.25 14.82
C GLN A 198 6.98 -6.79 15.14
N ASN A 199 7.83 -6.20 14.30
CA ASN A 199 8.40 -4.88 14.54
C ASN A 199 7.85 -3.89 13.48
N PRO A 200 7.01 -2.92 13.87
CA PRO A 200 6.59 -1.86 12.96
C PRO A 200 7.72 -0.86 12.71
N LEU A 201 7.84 -0.40 11.47
CA LEU A 201 8.69 0.71 11.05
C LEU A 201 7.84 1.92 10.65
N SER A 202 8.35 3.11 10.96
CA SER A 202 7.71 4.38 10.64
C SER A 202 7.94 4.76 9.17
N TYR A 203 6.88 5.19 8.50
CA TYR A 203 6.94 5.80 7.16
C TYR A 203 6.37 7.22 7.24
N ALA A 204 7.14 8.21 6.80
CA ALA A 204 6.79 9.61 6.84
C ALA A 204 5.94 9.97 5.63
N ASP A 205 4.64 10.15 5.83
CA ASP A 205 3.68 10.53 4.79
C ASP A 205 3.00 11.87 5.12
N ARG A 206 2.31 12.43 4.15
CA ARG A 206 1.57 13.68 4.20
C ARG A 206 0.38 13.60 5.16
N LEU A 207 -0.35 14.71 5.24
CA LEU A 207 -1.65 14.79 5.89
C LEU A 207 -2.67 15.47 4.99
N ARG A 208 -3.95 15.28 5.30
CA ARG A 208 -5.06 15.92 4.59
C ARG A 208 -5.98 16.62 5.58
N ILE A 209 -6.42 17.83 5.23
CA ILE A 209 -7.50 18.58 5.88
C ILE A 209 -8.47 18.98 4.77
N ARG A 210 -9.47 18.12 4.52
CA ARG A 210 -10.38 18.28 3.37
C ARG A 210 -11.61 19.11 3.73
N GLN A 211 -11.79 20.26 3.09
CA GLN A 211 -12.88 21.20 3.35
C GLN A 211 -14.22 20.75 2.72
N PRO A 212 -15.37 21.11 3.33
CA PRO A 212 -16.68 20.95 2.71
C PRO A 212 -16.76 21.55 1.30
N GLY A 213 -17.46 20.87 0.39
CA GLY A 213 -17.63 21.28 -1.00
C GLY A 213 -16.46 20.97 -1.93
N ASP A 214 -15.31 20.53 -1.41
CA ASP A 214 -14.16 20.17 -2.24
C ASP A 214 -14.50 19.03 -3.21
N ALA A 215 -14.22 19.28 -4.49
CA ALA A 215 -14.34 18.32 -5.59
C ALA A 215 -13.03 18.14 -6.37
N THR A 216 -11.95 18.81 -5.95
CA THR A 216 -10.66 18.79 -6.67
C THR A 216 -9.86 17.54 -6.32
N PHE A 217 -9.93 17.08 -5.06
CA PHE A 217 -9.29 15.86 -4.62
C PHE A 217 -10.20 14.64 -4.82
N ALA A 218 -10.53 14.37 -6.08
CA ALA A 218 -11.40 13.26 -6.49
C ALA A 218 -10.58 12.10 -7.07
N LEU A 219 -9.91 11.33 -6.20
CA LEU A 219 -9.20 10.11 -6.61
C LEU A 219 -10.21 8.99 -6.88
N GLY A 220 -10.29 8.52 -8.12
CA GLY A 220 -11.10 7.37 -8.52
C GLY A 220 -10.58 6.04 -7.93
N PRO A 221 -11.29 4.93 -8.14
CA PRO A 221 -10.85 3.61 -7.69
C PRO A 221 -9.47 3.25 -8.23
N HIS A 222 -8.53 2.94 -7.34
CA HIS A 222 -7.16 2.57 -7.69
C HIS A 222 -6.54 1.59 -6.70
N ILE A 223 -5.40 1.01 -7.08
CA ILE A 223 -4.50 0.24 -6.22
C ILE A 223 -3.09 0.83 -6.33
N ASP A 224 -2.44 1.08 -5.19
CA ASP A 224 -1.06 1.57 -5.14
C ASP A 224 -0.02 0.43 -5.19
N GLY A 225 1.26 0.79 -5.07
CA GLY A 225 2.34 -0.19 -4.97
C GLY A 225 2.57 -0.85 -6.33
N GLY A 226 2.77 -0.04 -7.36
CA GLY A 226 3.02 -0.47 -8.73
C GLY A 226 1.75 -0.63 -9.55
N SER A 227 1.93 -0.93 -10.82
CA SER A 227 0.87 -1.04 -11.80
C SER A 227 1.19 -2.20 -12.74
N VAL A 228 1.89 -1.95 -13.84
CA VAL A 228 2.34 -2.98 -14.79
C VAL A 228 3.27 -4.02 -14.16
N GLU A 229 3.96 -3.68 -13.06
CA GLU A 229 4.85 -4.56 -12.30
C GLU A 229 4.15 -5.85 -11.83
N ARG A 230 2.82 -5.84 -11.68
CA ARG A 230 2.02 -7.00 -11.23
C ARG A 230 2.10 -8.19 -12.18
N TRP A 231 2.33 -7.95 -13.46
CA TRP A 231 2.45 -8.98 -14.48
C TRP A 231 3.91 -9.30 -14.83
N GLN A 232 4.86 -8.46 -14.44
CA GLN A 232 6.24 -8.57 -14.91
C GLN A 232 7.08 -9.54 -14.08
N PRO A 233 7.92 -10.39 -14.72
CA PRO A 233 8.86 -11.27 -14.02
C PRO A 233 9.82 -10.50 -13.12
N ASP A 234 10.30 -9.33 -13.57
CA ASP A 234 11.20 -8.47 -12.78
C ASP A 234 10.45 -7.57 -11.78
N GLY A 235 9.12 -7.62 -11.76
CA GLY A 235 8.26 -6.87 -10.84
C GLY A 235 7.80 -7.74 -9.67
N TYR A 236 6.50 -7.98 -9.57
CA TYR A 236 5.93 -8.92 -8.60
C TYR A 236 6.25 -10.39 -8.92
N GLY A 237 6.66 -10.70 -10.14
CA GLY A 237 7.10 -12.04 -10.52
C GLY A 237 8.40 -12.49 -9.84
N ARG A 238 9.22 -11.57 -9.32
CA ARG A 238 10.48 -11.92 -8.62
C ARG A 238 10.23 -12.78 -7.40
N GLY A 239 9.17 -12.46 -6.66
CA GLY A 239 8.74 -13.22 -5.49
C GLY A 239 7.53 -14.11 -5.76
N HIS A 240 7.15 -14.33 -7.02
CA HIS A 240 6.05 -15.23 -7.38
C HIS A 240 4.71 -14.88 -6.71
N VAL A 241 4.47 -13.59 -6.44
CA VAL A 241 3.37 -13.13 -5.57
C VAL A 241 2.00 -13.58 -6.10
N TYR A 242 1.83 -13.54 -7.42
CA TYR A 242 0.54 -13.79 -8.06
C TYR A 242 0.51 -15.06 -8.92
N ASP A 243 1.52 -15.92 -8.81
CA ASP A 243 1.67 -17.10 -9.68
C ASP A 243 0.44 -18.01 -9.61
N LYS A 244 -0.12 -18.24 -8.42
CA LYS A 244 -1.35 -19.03 -8.25
C LYS A 244 -2.52 -18.51 -9.09
N ILE A 245 -2.69 -17.19 -9.18
CA ILE A 245 -3.73 -16.58 -10.01
C ILE A 245 -3.41 -16.83 -11.49
N LEU A 246 -2.17 -16.59 -11.90
CA LEU A 246 -1.71 -16.73 -13.29
C LEU A 246 -1.51 -18.19 -13.72
N ASP A 247 -1.63 -19.14 -12.79
CA ASP A 247 -1.71 -20.58 -13.02
C ASP A 247 -3.16 -21.08 -13.19
N GLY A 248 -4.16 -20.22 -12.96
CA GLY A 248 -5.58 -20.58 -13.00
C GLY A 248 -6.11 -21.22 -11.69
N ASP A 249 -5.42 -20.98 -10.58
CA ASP A 249 -5.73 -21.48 -9.24
C ASP A 249 -5.82 -20.31 -8.24
N TRP A 250 -6.58 -19.28 -8.61
CA TRP A 250 -6.75 -18.08 -7.79
C TRP A 250 -7.35 -18.41 -6.42
N GLU A 251 -8.12 -19.49 -6.30
CA GLU A 251 -8.67 -19.94 -5.02
C GLU A 251 -7.59 -20.28 -3.99
N SER A 252 -6.42 -20.75 -4.45
CA SER A 252 -5.27 -21.09 -3.59
C SER A 252 -4.27 -19.94 -3.42
N TYR A 253 -4.50 -18.78 -4.06
CA TYR A 253 -3.72 -17.58 -3.79
C TYR A 253 -4.06 -17.04 -2.40
N ASP A 254 -3.02 -16.86 -1.57
CA ASP A 254 -3.16 -16.26 -0.25
C ASP A 254 -2.63 -14.82 -0.26
N PRO A 255 -3.50 -13.79 -0.22
CA PRO A 255 -3.05 -12.40 -0.18
C PRO A 255 -2.27 -12.07 1.11
N TRP A 256 -2.41 -12.87 2.17
CA TRP A 256 -1.82 -12.64 3.49
C TRP A 256 -0.48 -13.33 3.72
N ASP A 257 0.08 -14.01 2.70
CA ASP A 257 1.48 -14.46 2.72
C ASP A 257 2.40 -13.32 2.25
N ALA A 258 3.24 -12.84 3.16
CA ALA A 258 4.18 -11.77 2.88
C ALA A 258 5.44 -12.24 2.10
N SER A 259 5.66 -13.55 1.95
CA SER A 259 6.94 -14.09 1.51
C SER A 259 7.36 -13.60 0.13
N GLY A 260 6.45 -13.69 -0.85
CA GLY A 260 6.73 -13.19 -2.19
C GLY A 260 6.86 -11.67 -2.26
N ARG A 261 6.27 -10.93 -1.31
CA ARG A 261 6.31 -9.46 -1.30
C ARG A 261 7.66 -8.90 -0.87
N VAL A 262 8.48 -9.68 -0.16
CA VAL A 262 9.83 -9.27 0.26
C VAL A 262 10.75 -9.06 -0.95
N GLU A 263 10.60 -9.88 -1.99
CA GLU A 263 11.43 -9.83 -3.20
C GLU A 263 10.78 -9.07 -4.37
N ALA A 264 9.47 -8.79 -4.27
CA ALA A 264 8.73 -8.06 -5.29
C ALA A 264 9.29 -6.64 -5.50
N VAL A 265 9.36 -6.23 -6.76
CA VAL A 265 9.70 -4.86 -7.14
C VAL A 265 8.44 -4.18 -7.68
N ASN A 266 8.00 -3.14 -7.00
CA ASN A 266 6.78 -2.41 -7.32
C ASN A 266 7.02 -1.07 -8.05
N ASN A 267 8.28 -0.75 -8.37
CA ASN A 267 8.67 0.49 -9.04
C ASN A 267 9.78 0.22 -10.08
N LEU A 268 9.41 -0.32 -11.23
CA LEU A 268 10.35 -0.58 -12.33
C LEU A 268 10.60 0.65 -13.23
N TYR A 269 9.78 1.69 -13.07
CA TYR A 269 9.73 2.82 -14.00
C TYR A 269 9.97 4.18 -13.33
N ASP A 270 10.48 4.17 -12.10
CA ASP A 270 10.78 5.36 -11.30
C ASP A 270 9.59 6.34 -11.23
N GLY A 271 8.41 5.80 -10.94
CA GLY A 271 7.17 6.57 -10.83
C GLY A 271 7.25 7.60 -9.71
N LEU A 272 6.74 8.81 -9.95
CA LEU A 272 6.74 9.87 -8.93
C LEU A 272 5.92 9.44 -7.70
N GLY A 273 4.77 8.80 -7.91
CA GLY A 273 3.93 8.21 -6.85
C GLY A 273 4.40 6.86 -6.30
N ALA A 274 5.53 6.33 -6.74
CA ALA A 274 6.00 5.03 -6.28
C ALA A 274 6.49 5.08 -4.83
N CYS A 275 6.05 4.08 -4.05
CA CYS A 275 6.46 3.87 -2.66
C CYS A 275 7.54 2.80 -2.58
N THR A 276 8.70 3.15 -2.01
CA THR A 276 9.85 2.26 -1.83
C THR A 276 9.62 1.24 -0.73
N MET A 277 8.89 1.60 0.35
CA MET A 277 8.64 0.66 1.43
C MET A 277 7.56 -0.36 1.04
N PHE A 278 7.78 -1.63 1.38
CA PHE A 278 6.70 -2.60 1.47
C PHE A 278 5.78 -2.20 2.63
N ARG A 279 4.57 -1.78 2.30
CA ARG A 279 3.47 -1.49 3.22
C ARG A 279 2.56 -2.71 3.22
N THR A 280 2.40 -3.38 4.37
CA THR A 280 1.42 -4.48 4.50
C THR A 280 0.01 -3.92 4.50
N TRP A 281 -0.17 -2.79 5.18
CA TRP A 281 -1.39 -2.01 5.14
C TRP A 281 -1.07 -0.57 4.78
N GLN A 282 -1.91 0.01 3.95
CA GLN A 282 -2.10 1.46 3.99
C GLN A 282 -3.01 1.80 5.16
N GLY A 283 -2.99 3.07 5.58
CA GLY A 283 -3.86 3.49 6.66
C GLY A 283 -3.75 4.97 6.98
N TRP A 284 -4.71 5.44 7.76
CA TRP A 284 -4.72 6.79 8.28
C TRP A 284 -5.35 6.87 9.66
N MET A 285 -4.87 7.83 10.45
CA MET A 285 -5.42 8.21 11.75
C MET A 285 -6.35 9.39 11.58
N SER A 286 -7.57 9.31 12.09
CA SER A 286 -8.52 10.41 12.01
C SER A 286 -8.17 11.52 12.98
N MET A 287 -8.26 12.76 12.53
CA MET A 287 -8.24 13.95 13.38
C MET A 287 -9.61 14.62 13.48
N SER A 288 -10.55 14.32 12.58
CA SER A 288 -11.89 14.92 12.61
C SER A 288 -13.01 13.87 12.64
N ARG A 289 -14.25 14.32 12.78
CA ARG A 289 -15.44 13.48 12.60
C ARG A 289 -15.86 13.58 11.14
N SER A 290 -16.02 12.44 10.49
CA SER A 290 -16.50 12.35 9.12
C SER A 290 -17.13 10.98 8.85
N GLY A 291 -18.06 10.89 7.91
CA GLY A 291 -18.69 9.65 7.51
C GLY A 291 -18.90 9.52 5.99
N PRO A 292 -19.78 8.60 5.57
CA PRO A 292 -20.12 8.40 4.17
C PRO A 292 -20.55 9.70 3.48
N ASN A 293 -20.00 9.97 2.29
CA ASN A 293 -20.21 11.20 1.49
C ASN A 293 -19.66 12.50 2.11
N GLU A 294 -18.95 12.42 3.23
CA GLU A 294 -18.33 13.57 3.91
C GLU A 294 -16.83 13.66 3.58
N GLY A 295 -16.46 13.40 2.33
CA GLY A 295 -15.08 13.54 1.86
C GLY A 295 -14.15 12.41 2.29
N THR A 296 -14.69 11.23 2.61
CA THR A 296 -13.97 10.11 3.24
C THR A 296 -13.47 9.07 2.22
N LEU A 297 -12.89 7.99 2.74
CA LEU A 297 -12.36 6.86 1.97
C LEU A 297 -13.49 5.90 1.57
N LEU A 298 -13.43 5.38 0.35
CA LEU A 298 -14.16 4.19 -0.06
C LEU A 298 -13.16 3.06 -0.32
N VAL A 299 -13.59 1.82 -0.06
CA VAL A 299 -12.85 0.61 -0.40
C VAL A 299 -13.75 -0.36 -1.17
N ASN A 300 -13.15 -1.20 -2.00
CA ASN A 300 -13.80 -2.40 -2.51
C ASN A 300 -13.43 -3.60 -1.62
N PRO A 301 -14.32 -4.07 -0.75
CA PRO A 301 -13.99 -5.09 0.25
C PRO A 301 -14.10 -6.51 -0.34
N LEU A 302 -13.49 -6.72 -1.51
CA LEU A 302 -13.42 -7.97 -2.26
C LEU A 302 -11.97 -8.45 -2.46
N MET A 303 -11.04 -7.99 -1.60
CA MET A 303 -9.58 -8.21 -1.61
C MET A 303 -9.09 -9.35 -2.53
N HIS A 304 -9.42 -10.59 -2.16
CA HIS A 304 -8.95 -11.79 -2.85
C HIS A 304 -9.44 -11.87 -4.30
N MET A 305 -10.76 -11.74 -4.51
CA MET A 305 -11.37 -11.85 -5.84
C MET A 305 -11.06 -10.65 -6.72
N ALA A 306 -11.01 -9.44 -6.15
CA ALA A 306 -10.65 -8.23 -6.88
C ALA A 306 -9.22 -8.30 -7.43
N THR A 307 -8.28 -8.77 -6.61
CA THR A 307 -6.89 -8.99 -7.05
C THR A 307 -6.82 -10.01 -8.19
N ALA A 308 -7.49 -11.16 -8.05
CA ALA A 308 -7.59 -12.16 -9.11
C ALA A 308 -8.21 -11.61 -10.39
N TYR A 309 -9.28 -10.83 -10.25
CA TYR A 309 -9.99 -10.26 -11.39
C TYR A 309 -9.12 -9.26 -12.15
N VAL A 310 -8.47 -8.33 -11.46
CA VAL A 310 -7.57 -7.35 -12.08
C VAL A 310 -6.49 -8.06 -12.89
N LEU A 311 -5.86 -9.11 -12.32
CA LEU A 311 -4.78 -9.83 -12.98
C LEU A 311 -5.25 -10.67 -14.18
N LEU A 312 -6.44 -11.26 -14.11
CA LEU A 312 -7.00 -12.10 -15.19
C LEU A 312 -7.71 -11.29 -16.28
N ARG A 313 -8.29 -10.13 -15.95
CA ARG A 313 -9.09 -9.29 -16.85
C ARG A 313 -8.42 -8.99 -18.20
N PRO A 314 -7.08 -8.74 -18.29
CA PRO A 314 -6.40 -8.49 -19.56
C PRO A 314 -6.45 -9.63 -20.58
N PHE A 315 -6.77 -10.86 -20.18
CA PHE A 315 -6.80 -12.03 -21.06
C PHE A 315 -8.17 -12.30 -21.69
N PHE A 316 -9.21 -11.55 -21.28
CA PHE A 316 -10.59 -11.78 -21.70
C PHE A 316 -11.21 -10.57 -22.39
N ALA A 317 -12.13 -10.82 -23.29
CA ALA A 317 -12.92 -9.79 -23.97
C ALA A 317 -14.39 -10.23 -24.09
N PRO A 318 -15.34 -9.27 -24.10
CA PRO A 318 -16.73 -9.59 -24.35
C PRO A 318 -16.93 -10.11 -25.79
N LEU A 319 -17.89 -11.00 -25.98
CA LEU A 319 -18.39 -11.45 -27.28
C LEU A 319 -19.36 -10.42 -27.86
N ASN A 320 -20.21 -9.86 -27.00
CA ASN A 320 -21.09 -8.75 -27.29
C ASN A 320 -20.79 -7.57 -26.37
N GLU A 321 -20.46 -6.43 -26.97
CA GLU A 321 -20.11 -5.19 -26.28
C GLU A 321 -21.34 -4.38 -25.83
N SER A 322 -22.56 -4.73 -26.29
CA SER A 322 -23.78 -4.09 -25.83
C SER A 322 -23.95 -4.33 -24.33
N ARG A 323 -24.01 -3.26 -23.54
CA ARG A 323 -24.18 -3.27 -22.07
C ARG A 323 -25.61 -3.65 -21.65
N SER A 324 -26.24 -4.59 -22.34
CA SER A 324 -27.59 -5.11 -22.07
C SER A 324 -27.58 -6.10 -20.89
N PRO A 325 -28.77 -6.48 -20.37
CA PRO A 325 -28.86 -7.63 -19.46
C PRO A 325 -28.12 -8.85 -20.05
N GLY A 326 -27.26 -9.47 -19.24
CA GLY A 326 -26.36 -10.55 -19.66
C GLY A 326 -24.97 -10.12 -20.11
N PHE A 327 -24.65 -8.83 -20.15
CA PHE A 327 -23.29 -8.35 -20.48
C PHE A 327 -22.22 -8.94 -19.53
N LEU A 328 -22.54 -9.08 -18.25
CA LEU A 328 -21.68 -9.65 -17.20
C LEU A 328 -21.80 -11.17 -17.05
N ASP A 329 -22.55 -11.84 -17.93
CA ASP A 329 -22.64 -13.30 -17.91
C ASP A 329 -21.35 -13.92 -18.42
N GLU A 330 -20.87 -14.97 -17.75
CA GLU A 330 -19.67 -15.70 -18.15
C GLU A 330 -19.70 -16.18 -19.61
N SER A 331 -20.89 -16.47 -20.15
CA SER A 331 -21.09 -16.86 -21.55
C SER A 331 -20.84 -15.74 -22.55
N ASN A 332 -20.84 -14.48 -22.11
CA ASN A 332 -20.53 -13.32 -22.94
C ASN A 332 -19.03 -13.02 -22.96
N TRP A 333 -18.16 -13.79 -22.28
CA TRP A 333 -16.73 -13.48 -22.20
C TRP A 333 -15.90 -14.63 -22.75
N LYS A 334 -14.95 -14.30 -23.63
CA LYS A 334 -14.01 -15.26 -24.20
C LYS A 334 -12.58 -14.93 -23.84
N PHE A 335 -11.76 -15.97 -23.69
CA PHE A 335 -10.32 -15.82 -23.72
C PHE A 335 -9.89 -15.34 -25.10
N VAL A 336 -9.04 -14.32 -25.14
CA VAL A 336 -8.69 -13.61 -26.38
C VAL A 336 -7.78 -14.46 -27.28
N GLY A 337 -6.95 -15.32 -26.70
CA GLY A 337 -5.96 -16.12 -27.42
C GLY A 337 -4.78 -15.31 -27.96
N GLU A 338 -3.71 -15.99 -28.34
CA GLU A 338 -2.46 -15.34 -28.80
C GLU A 338 -2.69 -14.43 -30.03
N ALA A 339 -3.50 -14.87 -30.98
CA ALA A 339 -3.78 -14.12 -32.21
C ALA A 339 -4.57 -12.81 -31.97
N GLY A 340 -5.41 -12.77 -30.93
CA GLY A 340 -6.19 -11.58 -30.58
C GLY A 340 -5.56 -10.72 -29.49
N MET A 341 -4.49 -11.19 -28.85
CA MET A 341 -3.94 -10.57 -27.65
C MET A 341 -3.42 -9.17 -27.97
N THR A 342 -3.76 -8.20 -27.14
CA THR A 342 -3.21 -6.83 -27.20
C THR A 342 -2.26 -6.59 -26.03
N SER A 343 -1.50 -5.49 -26.09
CA SER A 343 -0.64 -5.04 -24.99
C SER A 343 -1.40 -4.42 -23.82
N GLU A 344 -2.73 -4.28 -23.90
CA GLU A 344 -3.54 -3.63 -22.87
C GLU A 344 -3.55 -4.44 -21.57
N LEU A 345 -3.29 -3.74 -20.46
CA LEU A 345 -3.36 -4.23 -19.07
C LEU A 345 -4.39 -3.40 -18.27
N HIS A 346 -5.54 -3.09 -18.88
CA HIS A 346 -6.73 -2.44 -18.32
C HIS A 346 -6.47 -1.55 -17.09
N GLY A 347 -6.13 -0.29 -17.32
CA GLY A 347 -5.87 0.70 -16.27
C GLY A 347 -4.43 0.73 -15.75
N ALA A 348 -3.58 -0.21 -16.16
CA ALA A 348 -2.17 -0.19 -15.80
C ALA A 348 -1.35 0.77 -16.69
N THR A 349 -0.52 1.60 -16.07
CA THR A 349 0.38 2.54 -16.75
C THR A 349 1.74 2.58 -16.04
N PRO A 350 2.86 2.40 -16.76
CA PRO A 350 4.20 2.50 -16.18
C PRO A 350 4.41 3.80 -15.39
N GLY A 351 4.96 3.70 -14.18
CA GLY A 351 5.26 4.85 -13.32
C GLY A 351 4.06 5.47 -12.59
N HIS A 352 2.85 4.89 -12.74
CA HIS A 352 1.63 5.37 -12.10
C HIS A 352 0.96 4.26 -11.29
N GLY A 353 -0.08 4.59 -10.52
CA GLY A 353 -0.93 3.58 -9.86
C GLY A 353 -1.74 2.73 -10.85
N GLN A 354 -2.33 1.64 -10.38
CA GLN A 354 -3.31 0.86 -11.14
C GLN A 354 -4.68 1.55 -11.02
N GLU A 355 -5.22 2.09 -12.11
CA GLU A 355 -6.54 2.74 -12.12
C GLU A 355 -7.66 1.73 -12.48
N LEU A 356 -8.85 1.90 -11.90
CA LEU A 356 -10.00 1.05 -12.14
C LEU A 356 -11.27 1.87 -12.39
N THR A 357 -12.07 1.44 -13.36
CA THR A 357 -13.37 2.01 -13.71
C THR A 357 -14.34 0.90 -14.13
N ASP A 358 -15.65 1.16 -14.17
CA ASP A 358 -16.66 0.19 -14.62
C ASP A 358 -16.59 -0.11 -16.13
N GLU A 359 -15.97 0.78 -16.91
CA GLU A 359 -15.69 0.52 -18.32
C GLU A 359 -14.64 -0.58 -18.47
N LEU A 360 -13.54 -0.45 -17.73
CA LEU A 360 -12.38 -1.36 -17.80
C LEU A 360 -12.61 -2.65 -17.00
N HIS A 361 -13.30 -2.55 -15.86
CA HIS A 361 -13.45 -3.60 -14.85
C HIS A 361 -14.93 -3.88 -14.49
N PRO A 362 -15.79 -4.21 -15.48
CA PRO A 362 -17.23 -4.18 -15.29
C PRO A 362 -17.79 -5.17 -14.26
N HIS A 363 -17.15 -6.33 -14.06
CA HIS A 363 -17.62 -7.31 -13.07
C HIS A 363 -17.26 -6.95 -11.63
N LEU A 364 -16.48 -5.89 -11.40
CA LEU A 364 -16.31 -5.36 -10.05
C LEU A 364 -17.53 -4.53 -9.63
N GLU A 365 -18.31 -4.02 -10.58
CA GLU A 365 -19.49 -3.18 -10.33
C GLU A 365 -19.18 -2.06 -9.32
N LEU A 366 -18.11 -1.29 -9.58
CA LEU A 366 -17.49 -0.38 -8.62
C LEU A 366 -18.47 0.67 -8.10
N GLU A 367 -19.41 1.14 -8.92
CA GLU A 367 -20.46 2.07 -8.48
C GLU A 367 -21.25 1.56 -7.26
N ARG A 368 -21.47 0.25 -7.14
CA ARG A 368 -22.23 -0.37 -6.03
C ARG A 368 -21.37 -1.13 -5.02
N THR A 369 -20.14 -1.48 -5.35
CA THR A 369 -19.25 -2.27 -4.47
C THR A 369 -18.13 -1.46 -3.84
N MET A 370 -17.90 -0.22 -4.28
CA MET A 370 -17.10 0.74 -3.52
C MET A 370 -17.94 1.24 -2.35
N VAL A 371 -17.59 0.83 -1.13
CA VAL A 371 -18.33 1.20 0.08
C VAL A 371 -17.53 2.19 0.90
N HIS A 372 -18.20 3.21 1.43
CA HIS A 372 -17.59 4.16 2.36
C HIS A 372 -17.13 3.46 3.63
N VAL A 373 -16.03 3.94 4.19
CA VAL A 373 -15.73 3.70 5.61
C VAL A 373 -16.92 4.16 6.47
N PRO A 374 -17.22 3.48 7.59
CA PRO A 374 -18.30 3.89 8.48
C PRO A 374 -18.05 5.29 9.06
N LYS A 375 -18.97 5.83 9.86
CA LYS A 375 -18.69 7.10 10.58
C LYS A 375 -17.43 6.95 11.42
N ILE A 376 -16.56 7.96 11.39
CA ILE A 376 -15.24 7.99 12.03
C ILE A 376 -15.17 9.17 12.98
N LYS A 377 -14.42 9.04 14.07
CA LYS A 377 -14.12 10.14 15.00
C LYS A 377 -12.60 10.30 15.19
N PRO A 378 -12.13 11.45 15.71
CA PRO A 378 -10.71 11.63 15.99
C PRO A 378 -10.17 10.48 16.86
N GLY A 379 -9.02 9.95 16.50
CA GLY A 379 -8.38 8.85 17.22
C GLY A 379 -8.72 7.44 16.71
N ASP A 380 -9.69 7.31 15.81
CA ASP A 380 -9.89 6.07 15.07
C ASP A 380 -8.81 5.88 14.00
N PHE A 381 -8.39 4.64 13.78
CA PHE A 381 -7.46 4.26 12.74
C PHE A 381 -8.14 3.37 11.70
N VAL A 382 -8.01 3.73 10.42
CA VAL A 382 -8.50 2.91 9.31
C VAL A 382 -7.31 2.32 8.57
N ALA A 383 -7.37 1.02 8.30
CA ALA A 383 -6.34 0.32 7.54
C ALA A 383 -6.95 -0.52 6.42
N TRP A 384 -6.27 -0.59 5.28
CA TRP A 384 -6.61 -1.49 4.18
C TRP A 384 -5.34 -2.15 3.63
N HIS A 385 -5.47 -3.41 3.26
CA HIS A 385 -4.39 -4.22 2.71
C HIS A 385 -3.86 -3.59 1.41
N CYS A 386 -2.57 -3.76 1.13
CA CYS A 386 -1.88 -3.07 0.04
C CYS A 386 -2.49 -3.29 -1.37
N ASP A 387 -3.19 -4.39 -1.58
CA ASP A 387 -3.89 -4.70 -2.84
C ASP A 387 -5.38 -4.28 -2.85
N THR A 388 -5.92 -3.68 -1.77
CA THR A 388 -7.33 -3.25 -1.73
C THR A 388 -7.55 -2.08 -2.69
N ILE A 389 -8.53 -2.22 -3.58
CA ILE A 389 -9.00 -1.09 -4.40
C ILE A 389 -9.64 -0.08 -3.47
N HIS A 390 -9.23 1.17 -3.59
CA HIS A 390 -9.75 2.25 -2.76
C HIS A 390 -9.88 3.54 -3.56
N SER A 391 -10.68 4.46 -3.06
CA SER A 391 -10.92 5.76 -3.68
C SER A 391 -11.29 6.79 -2.62
N VAL A 392 -11.43 8.04 -3.03
CA VAL A 392 -11.91 9.12 -2.17
C VAL A 392 -13.23 9.63 -2.73
N ASP A 393 -14.14 10.09 -1.85
CA ASP A 393 -15.38 10.74 -2.26
C ASP A 393 -15.12 11.80 -3.35
N LYS A 394 -15.86 11.74 -4.45
CA LYS A 394 -15.73 12.72 -5.54
C LYS A 394 -15.99 14.15 -5.06
N VAL A 395 -16.95 14.32 -4.15
CA VAL A 395 -17.32 15.60 -3.56
C VAL A 395 -17.48 15.42 -2.05
N HIS A 396 -16.97 16.36 -1.28
CA HIS A 396 -17.22 16.42 0.15
C HIS A 396 -18.57 17.13 0.45
N ASN A 397 -19.64 16.36 0.68
CA ASN A 397 -21.00 16.90 0.97
C ASN A 397 -21.30 17.12 2.47
N GLY A 398 -20.27 17.07 3.31
CA GLY A 398 -20.36 17.25 4.76
C GLY A 398 -20.41 18.73 5.15
N GLN A 399 -20.51 18.98 6.46
CA GLN A 399 -20.60 20.35 7.02
C GLN A 399 -19.33 20.79 7.76
N ARG A 400 -18.34 19.91 7.90
CA ARG A 400 -17.08 20.11 8.62
C ARG A 400 -15.95 19.43 7.87
N ASP A 401 -14.71 19.80 8.15
CA ASP A 401 -13.55 19.20 7.49
C ASP A 401 -13.39 17.68 7.74
N SER A 402 -12.86 16.96 6.74
CA SER A 402 -12.39 15.57 6.86
C SER A 402 -10.86 15.56 6.92
N SER A 403 -10.32 15.36 8.12
CA SER A 403 -8.90 15.53 8.41
C SER A 403 -8.24 14.26 8.90
N VAL A 404 -7.14 13.88 8.28
CA VAL A 404 -6.44 12.60 8.53
C VAL A 404 -4.92 12.75 8.43
N LEU A 405 -4.20 11.91 9.19
CA LEU A 405 -2.76 11.70 9.05
C LEU A 405 -2.53 10.37 8.32
N TYR A 406 -1.80 10.36 7.20
CA TYR A 406 -1.46 9.10 6.52
C TYR A 406 -0.36 8.37 7.30
N ILE A 407 -0.65 7.16 7.75
CA ILE A 407 0.25 6.33 8.55
C ILE A 407 0.05 4.86 8.15
N PRO A 408 0.87 4.33 7.22
CA PRO A 408 0.79 2.93 6.82
C PRO A 408 1.42 2.00 7.87
N VAL A 409 1.25 0.69 7.67
CA VAL A 409 1.83 -0.37 8.49
C VAL A 409 2.99 -1.02 7.72
N CYS A 410 4.21 -0.79 8.17
CA CYS A 410 5.42 -1.27 7.49
C CYS A 410 6.17 -2.30 8.36
N PRO A 411 6.40 -3.53 7.88
CA PRO A 411 7.25 -4.51 8.56
C PRO A 411 8.74 -4.17 8.42
N VAL A 412 9.61 -4.89 9.15
CA VAL A 412 11.05 -4.85 8.89
C VAL A 412 11.37 -5.75 7.70
N THR A 413 11.97 -5.18 6.68
CA THR A 413 12.61 -5.87 5.54
C THR A 413 13.89 -5.11 5.19
N ASP A 414 14.77 -5.68 4.37
CA ASP A 414 15.98 -5.01 3.92
C ASP A 414 15.66 -3.68 3.19
N ILE A 415 14.66 -3.67 2.31
CA ILE A 415 14.23 -2.47 1.58
C ILE A 415 13.65 -1.41 2.52
N ASN A 416 12.87 -1.83 3.52
CA ASN A 416 12.25 -0.92 4.48
C ASN A 416 13.29 -0.31 5.43
N ALA A 417 14.29 -1.09 5.86
CA ALA A 417 15.38 -0.59 6.67
C ALA A 417 16.28 0.39 5.90
N ALA A 418 16.62 0.09 4.64
CA ALA A 418 17.38 0.98 3.77
C ALA A 418 16.63 2.31 3.53
N TYR A 419 15.30 2.26 3.38
CA TYR A 419 14.47 3.46 3.33
C TYR A 419 14.52 4.24 4.64
N LEU A 420 14.36 3.56 5.78
CA LEU A 420 14.33 4.19 7.11
C LEU A 420 15.62 4.95 7.44
N VAL A 421 16.79 4.45 6.99
CA VAL A 421 18.07 5.17 7.11
C VAL A 421 17.99 6.55 6.43
N ARG A 422 17.49 6.60 5.19
CA ARG A 422 17.33 7.85 4.44
C ARG A 422 16.26 8.74 5.04
N GLN A 423 15.16 8.16 5.51
CA GLN A 423 14.09 8.88 6.20
C GLN A 423 14.59 9.54 7.49
N ARG A 424 15.41 8.84 8.28
CA ARG A 424 16.01 9.39 9.51
C ARG A 424 16.88 10.61 9.21
N GLU A 425 17.63 10.57 8.12
CA GLU A 425 18.40 11.74 7.69
C GLU A 425 17.50 12.88 7.21
N ALA A 426 16.46 12.59 6.42
CA ALA A 426 15.49 13.58 5.99
C ALA A 426 14.78 14.25 7.19
N PHE A 427 14.43 13.48 8.23
CA PHE A 427 13.90 14.01 9.47
C PHE A 427 14.89 14.94 10.16
N ARG A 428 16.18 14.59 10.24
CA ARG A 428 17.19 15.47 10.86
C ARG A 428 17.34 16.79 10.10
N GLN A 429 17.38 16.73 8.77
CA GLN A 429 17.53 17.90 7.91
C GLN A 429 16.23 18.70 7.73
N GLY A 430 15.07 18.10 8.03
CA GLY A 430 13.75 18.68 7.76
C GLY A 430 13.35 18.66 6.29
N THR A 431 14.03 17.91 5.43
CA THR A 431 13.66 17.75 4.01
C THR A 431 12.51 16.76 3.84
N PRO A 432 11.78 16.75 2.70
CA PRO A 432 10.73 15.75 2.46
C PRO A 432 11.21 14.30 2.58
N GLY A 433 10.29 13.38 2.85
CA GLY A 433 10.59 11.95 2.90
C GLY A 433 11.14 11.43 1.55
N PRO A 434 11.96 10.36 1.53
CA PRO A 434 12.68 9.94 0.31
C PRO A 434 11.81 9.57 -0.91
N ASP A 435 10.54 9.24 -0.71
CA ASP A 435 9.60 8.90 -1.79
C ASP A 435 8.81 10.10 -2.33
N PHE A 436 8.88 11.24 -1.66
CA PHE A 436 8.10 12.42 -1.99
C PHE A 436 8.90 13.39 -2.87
N PRO A 437 8.21 14.33 -3.53
CA PRO A 437 8.90 15.40 -4.26
C PRO A 437 9.93 16.11 -3.39
N GLY A 438 11.12 16.33 -3.95
CA GLY A 438 12.22 16.96 -3.22
C GLY A 438 11.99 18.45 -2.93
N GLY A 439 13.00 19.08 -2.35
CA GLY A 439 13.00 20.51 -2.02
C GLY A 439 13.41 20.78 -0.57
N GLU A 440 13.26 22.02 -0.13
CA GLU A 440 13.63 22.44 1.23
C GLU A 440 12.71 21.86 2.32
N GLY A 441 11.48 21.45 1.95
CA GLY A 441 10.49 20.90 2.88
C GLY A 441 10.29 21.80 4.10
N GLU A 442 10.47 21.22 5.27
CA GLU A 442 10.31 21.87 6.57
C GLU A 442 11.66 22.36 7.16
N SER A 443 12.76 22.30 6.41
CA SER A 443 14.11 22.61 6.92
C SER A 443 14.23 24.01 7.56
N ARG A 444 13.41 24.96 7.12
CA ARG A 444 13.33 26.33 7.64
C ARG A 444 12.10 26.61 8.50
N HIS A 445 11.29 25.59 8.80
CA HIS A 445 10.06 25.79 9.56
C HIS A 445 10.35 26.18 11.00
N ILE A 446 9.65 27.21 11.46
CA ILE A 446 9.58 27.60 12.87
C ILE A 446 8.78 26.54 13.62
N GLY A 447 9.29 26.10 14.77
CA GLY A 447 8.62 25.12 15.62
C GLY A 447 8.76 23.66 15.14
N ARG A 448 9.60 23.38 14.13
CA ARG A 448 9.89 22.00 13.72
C ARG A 448 10.50 21.21 14.88
N PRO A 449 9.93 20.05 15.24
CA PRO A 449 10.46 19.19 16.31
C PRO A 449 11.87 18.67 16.01
N THR A 450 12.66 18.51 17.08
CA THR A 450 13.97 17.87 17.03
C THR A 450 13.88 16.37 17.32
N GLU A 451 14.97 15.63 17.05
CA GLU A 451 15.08 14.22 17.44
C GLU A 451 14.93 14.03 18.96
N ASP A 452 15.49 14.92 19.78
CA ASP A 452 15.39 14.86 21.24
C ASP A 452 13.94 15.02 21.72
N MET A 453 13.16 15.89 21.08
CA MET A 453 11.74 16.04 21.38
C MET A 453 10.98 14.75 21.07
N LEU A 454 11.21 14.14 19.90
CA LEU A 454 10.62 12.85 19.54
C LEU A 454 10.99 11.77 20.55
N ARG A 455 12.26 11.68 20.96
CA ARG A 455 12.71 10.73 21.99
C ARG A 455 11.97 10.92 23.32
N GLY A 456 11.62 12.15 23.68
CA GLY A 456 10.84 12.48 24.87
C GLY A 456 9.34 12.18 24.77
N TRP A 457 8.78 12.07 23.56
CA TRP A 457 7.35 11.80 23.34
C TRP A 457 6.99 10.32 23.22
N THR A 458 7.99 9.45 23.07
CA THR A 458 7.73 8.03 22.79
C THR A 458 8.57 7.09 23.66
N ASN A 459 8.17 5.82 23.65
CA ASN A 459 8.88 4.74 24.34
C ASN A 459 9.89 4.05 23.40
N ASP A 460 10.52 3.00 23.89
CA ASP A 460 11.53 2.25 23.15
C ASP A 460 11.01 1.72 21.80
N VAL A 461 9.75 1.28 21.74
CA VAL A 461 9.14 0.77 20.50
C VAL A 461 9.01 1.88 19.46
N GLY A 462 8.61 3.09 19.85
CA GLY A 462 8.55 4.22 18.92
C GLY A 462 9.93 4.68 18.47
N ARG A 463 10.94 4.67 19.35
CA ARG A 463 12.32 4.97 18.95
C ARG A 463 12.87 3.92 17.99
N GLN A 464 12.56 2.64 18.20
CA GLN A 464 12.90 1.55 17.28
C GLN A 464 12.21 1.72 15.92
N ALA A 465 10.91 2.04 15.90
CA ALA A 465 10.15 2.24 14.67
C ALA A 465 10.70 3.38 13.81
N PHE A 466 11.26 4.43 14.42
CA PHE A 466 11.94 5.53 13.73
C PHE A 466 13.42 5.27 13.43
N GLY A 467 13.96 4.09 13.78
CA GLY A 467 15.37 3.76 13.58
C GLY A 467 16.32 4.58 14.45
N LEU A 468 15.84 5.04 15.61
CA LEU A 468 16.58 5.84 16.58
C LEU A 468 17.23 4.99 17.68
N ASP A 469 16.71 3.79 17.90
CA ASP A 469 17.23 2.76 18.81
C ASP A 469 17.30 1.41 18.08
N LYS A 470 18.10 0.48 18.62
CA LYS A 470 18.23 -0.89 18.12
C LYS A 470 16.90 -1.64 18.16
N ILE A 471 16.49 -2.20 17.02
CA ILE A 471 15.29 -3.03 16.92
C ILE A 471 15.52 -4.32 17.70
N MET A 472 14.59 -4.60 18.62
CA MET A 472 14.67 -5.77 19.50
C MET A 472 13.98 -6.98 18.88
N LEU A 473 14.65 -8.13 19.01
CA LEU A 473 14.12 -9.44 18.64
C LEU A 473 13.38 -10.06 19.82
N ARG A 474 12.31 -10.80 19.54
CA ARG A 474 11.68 -11.71 20.50
C ARG A 474 12.48 -13.02 20.62
N ASP A 475 12.36 -13.71 21.76
CA ASP A 475 13.13 -14.93 22.05
C ASP A 475 12.92 -16.04 21.01
N ASN A 476 11.69 -16.19 20.50
CA ASN A 476 11.31 -17.21 19.53
C ASN A 476 11.21 -16.68 18.09
N ALA A 477 12.04 -15.70 17.73
CA ALA A 477 12.09 -15.17 16.37
C ALA A 477 12.39 -16.27 15.34
N LEU A 478 11.80 -16.16 14.15
CA LEU A 478 12.10 -17.06 13.03
C LEU A 478 13.51 -16.81 12.47
N SER A 479 14.03 -17.73 11.67
CA SER A 479 15.37 -17.62 11.04
C SER A 479 15.47 -16.35 10.18
N GLY A 480 14.52 -16.16 9.27
CA GLY A 480 14.47 -14.99 8.40
C GLY A 480 14.15 -13.70 9.14
N GLU A 481 13.35 -13.75 10.22
CA GLU A 481 13.10 -12.62 11.12
C GLU A 481 14.40 -12.15 11.78
N ARG A 482 15.21 -13.08 12.32
CA ARG A 482 16.53 -12.78 12.90
C ARG A 482 17.47 -12.14 11.88
N GLU A 483 17.49 -12.67 10.66
CA GLU A 483 18.34 -12.14 9.60
C GLU A 483 17.91 -10.73 9.17
N ALA A 484 16.61 -10.52 8.94
CA ALA A 484 16.06 -9.21 8.55
C ALA A 484 16.31 -8.14 9.62
N VAL A 485 16.03 -8.44 10.90
CA VAL A 485 16.28 -7.48 11.99
C VAL A 485 17.77 -7.25 12.20
N GLY A 486 18.61 -8.29 12.06
CA GLY A 486 20.06 -8.15 12.12
C GLY A 486 20.61 -7.21 11.04
N ARG A 487 20.18 -7.40 9.78
CA ARG A 487 20.54 -6.53 8.66
C ARG A 487 20.00 -5.11 8.82
N ALA A 488 18.77 -4.97 9.28
CA ALA A 488 18.16 -3.67 9.54
C ALA A 488 18.94 -2.89 10.60
N ASN A 489 19.28 -3.53 11.71
CA ASN A 489 20.11 -2.92 12.76
C ASN A 489 21.49 -2.53 12.23
N ALA A 490 22.14 -3.39 11.44
CA ALA A 490 23.42 -3.08 10.82
C ALA A 490 23.33 -1.85 9.88
N ALA A 491 22.27 -1.75 9.08
CA ALA A 491 22.02 -0.60 8.21
C ALA A 491 21.75 0.69 9.00
N LEU A 492 21.07 0.59 10.15
CA LEU A 492 20.76 1.73 11.03
C LEU A 492 21.95 2.15 11.92
N GLY A 493 22.95 1.29 12.08
CA GLY A 493 24.18 1.53 12.84
C GLY A 493 24.20 0.95 14.27
N PHE A 494 23.53 -0.19 14.52
CA PHE A 494 23.39 -0.83 15.84
C PHE A 494 23.94 -2.27 15.96
#